data_AF-A0A448MQS8-F1
#
_entry.id   AF-A0A448MQS8-F1
#
_cell.length_a   1.000
_cell.length_b   1.000
_cell.length_c   1.000
_cell.angle_alpha   90.00
_cell.angle_beta   90.00
_cell.angle_gamma   90.00
#
_symmetry.space_group_name_H-M   'P 1'
#
loop_
_entity.id
_entity.type
_entity.pdbx_description
1 polymer ?
#
loop_
_entity_poly.entity_id
_entity_poly.type
_entity_poly.pdbx_seq_one_letter_code
_entity_poly.pdbx_strand_id
1 'polypeptide(L)'
;MLDYLIGKMDQASQDLDFEQAARYRDQIQAVRSVIEKQFVSNERLDDMDIMSIAYQHGLACVQVMFIRQGKVLGNRSYFPKVPANTDLSELTETFVGQFYLQGHQGRSIPNSIIVDRKLTEKAELEILLTEQAGRKVTIQENVKGDKGKYLQLAQVNAKAALAIQLKQSSRMSERYQALCELLGMSEIKRMECFDISHTMGNQTVASCVVFNQEGPLKSDYRRFNIEGITGGDDYAAMEQALKNAMTVI
;
A
#
# COMPACT_ATOMS: atom_id res chain seq x y z
N MET A 1 11.78 -20.82 21.13
CA MET A 1 10.36 -21.20 21.29
C MET A 1 10.21 -22.71 21.43
N LEU A 2 10.80 -23.52 20.55
CA LEU A 2 10.77 -24.99 20.67
C LEU A 2 11.48 -25.49 21.95
N ASP A 3 12.67 -24.93 22.25
CA ASP A 3 13.45 -25.31 23.44
C ASP A 3 12.73 -24.99 24.75
N TYR A 4 11.88 -23.95 24.73
CA TYR A 4 11.03 -23.61 25.87
C TYR A 4 9.92 -24.66 26.09
N LEU A 5 9.29 -25.14 25.01
CA LEU A 5 8.27 -26.20 25.11
C LEU A 5 8.88 -27.54 25.49
N ILE A 6 10.08 -27.86 25.01
CA ILE A 6 10.84 -29.06 25.39
C ILE A 6 11.17 -28.99 26.89
N GLY A 7 11.69 -27.86 27.37
CA GLY A 7 11.95 -27.68 28.80
C GLY A 7 10.69 -27.80 29.68
N LYS A 8 9.53 -27.34 29.19
CA LYS A 8 8.25 -27.50 29.90
C LYS A 8 7.73 -28.94 29.90
N MET A 9 7.93 -29.67 28.81
CA MET A 9 7.59 -31.10 28.71
C MET A 9 8.46 -31.93 29.66
N ASP A 10 9.77 -31.67 29.69
CA ASP A 10 10.72 -32.40 30.54
C ASP A 10 10.45 -32.15 32.02
N GLN A 11 10.13 -30.91 32.40
CA GLN A 11 9.74 -30.57 33.77
C GLN A 11 8.45 -31.29 34.18
N ALA A 12 7.41 -31.27 33.34
CA ALA A 12 6.14 -31.95 33.63
C ALA A 12 6.32 -33.48 33.78
N SER A 13 7.24 -34.08 33.00
CA SER A 13 7.61 -35.50 33.11
C SER A 13 8.34 -35.81 34.43
N GLN A 14 9.25 -34.93 34.86
CA GLN A 14 9.94 -35.05 36.15
C GLN A 14 8.99 -34.92 37.34
N ASP A 15 7.98 -34.06 37.21
CA ASP A 15 6.94 -33.85 38.22
C ASP A 15 5.84 -34.95 38.18
N LEU A 16 6.01 -35.98 37.34
CA LEU A 16 5.07 -37.10 37.14
C LEU A 16 3.68 -36.68 36.62
N ASP A 17 3.56 -35.49 36.03
CA ASP A 17 2.36 -34.98 35.36
C ASP A 17 2.38 -35.35 33.86
N PHE A 18 2.08 -36.62 33.60
CA PHE A 18 2.13 -37.19 32.25
C PHE A 18 1.09 -36.62 31.29
N GLU A 19 -0.04 -36.10 31.79
CA GLU A 19 -1.08 -35.49 30.96
C GLU A 19 -0.60 -34.16 30.37
N GLN A 20 0.04 -33.33 31.19
CA GLN A 20 0.64 -32.08 30.73
C GLN A 20 1.87 -32.32 29.86
N ALA A 21 2.72 -33.32 30.18
CA ALA A 21 3.84 -33.70 29.32
C ALA A 21 3.37 -34.15 27.92
N ALA A 22 2.29 -34.94 27.84
CA ALA A 22 1.69 -35.34 26.56
C ALA A 22 1.18 -34.14 25.75
N ARG A 23 0.52 -33.16 26.40
CA ARG A 23 0.09 -31.91 25.75
C ARG A 23 1.25 -31.11 25.17
N TYR A 24 2.35 -30.96 25.92
CA TYR A 24 3.52 -30.26 25.39
C TYR A 24 4.19 -31.02 24.25
N ARG A 25 4.27 -32.35 24.33
CA ARG A 25 4.76 -33.19 23.23
C ARG A 25 3.96 -32.99 21.94
N ASP A 26 2.64 -32.98 22.05
CA ASP A 26 1.75 -32.83 20.89
C ASP A 26 1.88 -31.41 20.29
N GLN A 27 2.06 -30.38 21.14
CA GLN A 27 2.40 -29.03 20.69
C GLN A 27 3.77 -28.95 19.99
N ILE A 28 4.79 -29.65 20.52
CA ILE A 28 6.11 -29.74 19.89
C ILE A 28 5.99 -30.41 18.52
N GLN A 29 5.22 -31.50 18.40
CA GLN A 29 4.98 -32.17 17.13
C GLN A 29 4.22 -31.28 16.14
N ALA A 30 3.20 -30.54 16.60
CA ALA A 30 2.49 -29.59 15.76
C ALA A 30 3.42 -28.49 15.22
N VAL A 31 4.26 -27.90 16.07
CA VAL A 31 5.24 -26.88 15.66
C VAL A 31 6.28 -27.49 14.71
N ARG A 32 6.80 -28.69 15.00
CA ARG A 32 7.72 -29.41 14.11
C ARG A 32 7.09 -29.71 12.76
N SER A 33 5.82 -30.10 12.70
CA SER A 33 5.12 -30.35 11.44
C SER A 33 4.93 -29.09 10.58
N VAL A 34 4.80 -27.92 11.21
CA VAL A 34 4.77 -26.63 10.51
C VAL A 34 6.15 -26.27 9.97
N ILE A 35 7.21 -26.52 10.75
CA ILE A 35 8.61 -26.32 10.33
C ILE A 35 9.03 -27.32 9.24
N GLU A 36 8.65 -28.59 9.34
CA GLU A 36 8.90 -29.61 8.31
C GLU A 36 8.12 -29.33 7.03
N LYS A 37 6.87 -28.84 7.12
CA LYS A 37 6.16 -28.32 5.93
C LYS A 37 6.86 -27.11 5.30
N GLN A 38 7.63 -26.33 6.06
CA GLN A 38 8.52 -25.30 5.53
C GLN A 38 9.82 -25.84 4.92
N PHE A 39 10.23 -27.07 5.25
CA PHE A 39 11.45 -27.72 4.76
C PHE A 39 11.24 -28.70 3.59
N VAL A 40 10.03 -29.26 3.44
CA VAL A 40 9.71 -30.25 2.38
C VAL A 40 9.35 -29.59 1.04
N SER A 41 9.17 -28.27 0.98
CA SER A 41 9.14 -27.55 -0.30
C SER A 41 10.56 -27.28 -0.81
N ASN A 42 11.27 -28.37 -1.14
CA ASN A 42 12.61 -28.33 -1.73
C ASN A 42 12.56 -28.40 -3.27
N GLU A 43 11.54 -27.76 -3.87
CA GLU A 43 11.66 -27.14 -5.18
C GLU A 43 11.96 -25.68 -4.90
N ARG A 44 13.04 -25.12 -5.47
CA ARG A 44 13.37 -23.70 -5.36
C ARG A 44 12.11 -22.86 -5.63
N LEU A 45 11.47 -22.35 -4.57
CA LEU A 45 10.36 -21.43 -4.72
C LEU A 45 10.95 -20.12 -5.21
N ASP A 46 10.98 -19.98 -6.54
CA ASP A 46 11.42 -18.78 -7.23
C ASP A 46 10.69 -17.55 -6.69
N ASP A 47 11.43 -16.45 -6.64
CA ASP A 47 10.88 -15.15 -6.29
C ASP A 47 9.71 -14.83 -7.22
N MET A 48 8.57 -14.49 -6.62
CA MET A 48 7.36 -14.15 -7.35
C MET A 48 6.62 -12.96 -6.73
N ASP A 49 6.04 -12.13 -7.59
CA ASP A 49 5.10 -11.11 -7.18
C ASP A 49 3.72 -11.47 -7.68
N ILE A 50 2.70 -11.13 -6.90
CA ILE A 50 1.31 -11.44 -7.21
C ILE A 50 0.54 -10.14 -7.26
N MET A 51 -0.06 -9.87 -8.40
CA MET A 51 -0.84 -8.69 -8.66
C MET A 51 -2.29 -9.05 -8.91
N SER A 52 -3.19 -8.35 -8.23
CA SER A 52 -4.62 -8.48 -8.44
C SER A 52 -5.29 -7.13 -8.47
N ILE A 53 -6.28 -6.97 -9.34
CA ILE A 53 -7.03 -5.73 -9.48
C ILE A 53 -8.49 -5.89 -9.06
N ALA A 54 -8.94 -4.97 -8.20
CA ALA A 54 -10.34 -4.75 -7.92
C ALA A 54 -10.76 -3.39 -8.49
N TYR A 55 -11.94 -3.31 -9.07
CA TYR A 55 -12.48 -2.07 -9.64
C TYR A 55 -13.96 -1.95 -9.34
N GLN A 56 -14.38 -0.78 -8.87
CA GLN A 56 -15.77 -0.49 -8.55
C GLN A 56 -16.00 1.03 -8.50
N HIS A 57 -17.08 1.51 -9.11
CA HIS A 57 -17.47 2.93 -9.13
C HIS A 57 -16.33 3.89 -9.52
N GLY A 58 -15.57 3.59 -10.57
CA GLY A 58 -14.49 4.45 -11.05
C GLY A 58 -13.17 4.34 -10.28
N LEU A 59 -13.15 3.65 -9.13
CA LEU A 59 -11.94 3.44 -8.33
C LEU A 59 -11.34 2.06 -8.59
N ALA A 60 -10.05 2.03 -8.92
CA ALA A 60 -9.24 0.80 -8.96
C ALA A 60 -8.38 0.67 -7.70
N CYS A 61 -8.19 -0.57 -7.27
CA CYS A 61 -7.17 -0.97 -6.32
C CYS A 61 -6.35 -2.10 -6.94
N VAL A 62 -5.06 -1.86 -7.13
CA VAL A 62 -4.08 -2.90 -7.48
C VAL A 62 -3.37 -3.35 -6.22
N GLN A 63 -3.57 -4.61 -5.85
CA GLN A 63 -2.89 -5.25 -4.73
C GLN A 63 -1.65 -5.97 -5.25
N VAL A 64 -0.49 -5.68 -4.68
CA VAL A 64 0.77 -6.38 -4.94
C VAL A 64 1.20 -7.13 -3.69
N MET A 65 1.45 -8.43 -3.79
CA MET A 65 2.09 -9.24 -2.74
C MET A 65 3.46 -9.71 -3.21
N PHE A 66 4.45 -9.61 -2.32
CA PHE A 66 5.83 -9.97 -2.61
C PHE A 66 6.16 -11.30 -1.94
N ILE A 67 6.55 -12.30 -2.73
CA ILE A 67 6.95 -13.62 -2.25
C ILE A 67 8.39 -13.86 -2.65
N ARG A 68 9.24 -14.13 -1.66
CA ARG A 68 10.66 -14.44 -1.87
C ARG A 68 10.98 -15.74 -1.16
N GLN A 69 11.60 -16.69 -1.87
CA GLN A 69 11.91 -18.03 -1.34
C GLN A 69 10.69 -18.69 -0.66
N GLY A 70 9.50 -18.54 -1.27
CA GLY A 70 8.25 -19.10 -0.74
C GLY A 70 7.62 -18.35 0.45
N LYS A 71 8.27 -17.30 0.98
CA LYS A 71 7.75 -16.52 2.11
C LYS A 71 7.13 -15.22 1.62
N VAL A 72 5.96 -14.87 2.16
CA VAL A 72 5.33 -13.57 1.93
C VAL A 72 6.10 -12.51 2.71
N LEU A 73 6.78 -11.61 2.00
CA LEU A 73 7.52 -10.50 2.62
C LEU A 73 6.62 -9.32 2.99
N GLY A 74 5.48 -9.20 2.30
CA GLY A 74 4.51 -8.14 2.55
C GLY A 74 3.53 -7.98 1.41
N ASN A 75 2.63 -7.03 1.58
CA ASN A 75 1.68 -6.63 0.55
C ASN A 75 1.49 -5.11 0.54
N ARG A 76 1.04 -4.57 -0.58
CA ARG A 76 0.78 -3.14 -0.74
C ARG A 76 -0.38 -2.92 -1.71
N SER A 77 -1.25 -1.97 -1.36
CA SER A 77 -2.35 -1.51 -2.20
C SER A 77 -1.96 -0.22 -2.91
N TYR A 78 -2.31 -0.13 -4.19
CA TYR A 78 -2.12 1.04 -5.04
C TYR A 78 -3.45 1.45 -5.66
N PHE A 79 -3.69 2.75 -5.76
CA PHE A 79 -4.94 3.31 -6.28
C PHE A 79 -4.64 4.16 -7.52
N PRO A 80 -4.38 3.54 -8.69
CA PRO A 80 -4.10 4.27 -9.91
C PRO A 80 -5.34 5.06 -10.36
N LYS A 81 -5.11 6.21 -11.00
CA LYS A 81 -6.19 6.95 -11.67
C LYS A 81 -6.59 6.17 -12.91
N VAL A 82 -7.89 5.90 -13.05
CA VAL A 82 -8.44 5.13 -14.17
C VAL A 82 -9.19 6.09 -15.09
N PRO A 83 -8.74 6.28 -16.34
CA PRO A 83 -9.50 7.00 -17.34
C PRO A 83 -10.88 6.37 -17.55
N ALA A 84 -11.85 7.16 -18.02
CA ALA A 84 -13.15 6.61 -18.39
C ALA A 84 -12.98 5.58 -19.52
N ASN A 85 -13.72 4.47 -19.46
CA ASN A 85 -13.73 3.39 -20.45
C ASN A 85 -12.43 2.56 -20.59
N THR A 86 -11.50 2.61 -19.63
CA THR A 86 -10.32 1.74 -19.64
C THR A 86 -10.68 0.28 -19.30
N ASP A 87 -10.19 -0.67 -20.08
CA ASP A 87 -10.30 -2.10 -19.78
C ASP A 87 -9.41 -2.47 -18.57
N LEU A 88 -9.89 -3.32 -17.66
CA LEU A 88 -9.11 -3.72 -16.49
C LEU A 88 -7.83 -4.49 -16.85
N SER A 89 -7.83 -5.16 -17.99
CA SER A 89 -6.68 -5.88 -18.55
C SER A 89 -5.60 -4.90 -18.98
N GLU A 90 -6.00 -3.86 -19.73
CA GLU A 90 -5.12 -2.75 -20.13
C GLU A 90 -4.57 -1.99 -18.92
N LEU A 91 -5.41 -1.76 -17.90
CA LEU A 91 -5.00 -1.14 -16.65
C LEU A 91 -3.97 -2.00 -15.89
N THR A 92 -4.17 -3.32 -15.85
CA THR A 92 -3.22 -4.25 -15.21
C THR A 92 -1.89 -4.25 -15.96
N GLU A 93 -1.93 -4.32 -17.30
CA GLU A 93 -0.75 -4.32 -18.16
C GLU A 93 0.07 -3.02 -18.00
N THR A 94 -0.61 -1.87 -18.10
CA THR A 94 -0.02 -0.55 -17.87
C THR A 94 0.58 -0.45 -16.47
N PHE A 95 -0.12 -0.93 -15.45
CA PHE A 95 0.37 -0.92 -14.08
C PHE A 95 1.64 -1.77 -13.94
N VAL A 96 1.67 -3.00 -14.47
CA VAL A 96 2.86 -3.86 -14.41
C VAL A 96 4.07 -3.17 -15.06
N GLY A 97 3.88 -2.61 -16.27
CA GLY A 97 4.93 -1.87 -16.97
C GLY A 97 5.45 -0.69 -16.16
N GLN A 98 4.57 0.19 -15.68
CA GLN A 98 4.96 1.35 -14.87
C GLN A 98 5.61 0.94 -13.55
N PHE A 99 5.08 -0.09 -12.89
CA PHE A 99 5.53 -0.55 -11.58
C PHE A 99 7.00 -0.99 -11.58
N TYR A 100 7.40 -1.72 -12.63
CA TYR A 100 8.75 -2.26 -12.77
C TYR A 100 9.70 -1.39 -13.62
N LEU A 101 9.21 -0.75 -14.69
CA LEU A 101 10.08 -0.02 -15.64
C LEU A 101 10.27 1.46 -15.26
N GLN A 102 9.27 2.13 -14.70
CA GLN A 102 9.37 3.55 -14.30
C GLN A 102 9.84 3.72 -12.84
N GLY A 103 9.92 2.63 -12.07
CA GLY A 103 10.37 2.65 -10.69
C GLY A 103 11.89 2.85 -10.59
N HIS A 104 12.36 4.10 -10.60
CA HIS A 104 13.76 4.52 -10.35
C HIS A 104 14.32 4.18 -8.94
N GLN A 105 13.82 3.14 -8.26
CA GLN A 105 14.07 2.87 -6.83
C GLN A 105 14.38 1.40 -6.55
N GLY A 106 15.33 0.80 -7.29
CA GLY A 106 15.97 -0.46 -6.90
C GLY A 106 15.01 -1.65 -6.64
N ARG A 107 13.83 -1.67 -7.25
CA ARG A 107 12.88 -2.77 -7.09
C ARG A 107 13.40 -4.00 -7.83
N SER A 108 13.61 -5.08 -7.09
CA SER A 108 13.98 -6.36 -7.70
C SER A 108 12.78 -6.96 -8.45
N ILE A 109 12.87 -7.01 -9.77
CA ILE A 109 11.92 -7.71 -10.64
C ILE A 109 11.98 -9.20 -10.29
N PRO A 110 10.89 -9.90 -9.96
CA PRO A 110 10.92 -11.33 -9.64
C PRO A 110 11.10 -12.21 -10.89
N ASN A 111 11.33 -13.51 -10.72
CA ASN A 111 11.38 -14.45 -11.85
C ASN A 111 9.98 -14.76 -12.40
N SER A 112 8.95 -14.62 -11.55
CA SER A 112 7.56 -14.84 -11.92
C SER A 112 6.66 -13.71 -11.41
N ILE A 113 5.79 -13.21 -12.29
CA ILE A 113 4.75 -12.26 -11.93
C ILE A 113 3.41 -12.96 -12.19
N ILE A 114 2.60 -13.13 -11.15
CA ILE A 114 1.27 -13.73 -11.29
C ILE A 114 0.25 -12.61 -11.34
N VAL A 115 -0.65 -12.67 -12.32
CA VAL A 115 -1.74 -11.71 -12.51
C VAL A 115 -3.09 -12.43 -12.51
N ASP A 116 -4.16 -11.74 -12.11
CA ASP A 116 -5.54 -12.25 -12.13
C ASP A 116 -6.31 -11.94 -13.42
N ARG A 117 -5.67 -11.29 -14.38
CA ARG A 117 -6.24 -10.94 -15.69
C ARG A 117 -5.32 -11.41 -16.81
N LYS A 118 -5.92 -11.59 -17.99
CA LYS A 118 -5.18 -11.85 -19.21
C LYS A 118 -4.60 -10.54 -19.72
N LEU A 119 -3.32 -10.52 -20.09
CA LEU A 119 -2.67 -9.35 -20.68
C LEU A 119 -2.63 -9.53 -22.20
N THR A 120 -2.85 -8.45 -22.94
CA THR A 120 -2.87 -8.47 -24.41
C THR A 120 -1.44 -8.54 -24.94
N GLU A 121 -0.55 -7.70 -24.41
CA GLU A 121 0.86 -7.59 -24.83
C GLU A 121 1.79 -8.35 -23.87
N LYS A 122 1.31 -9.45 -23.30
CA LYS A 122 2.06 -10.28 -22.33
C LYS A 122 3.49 -10.57 -22.79
N ALA A 123 3.66 -11.01 -24.03
CA ALA A 123 4.94 -11.46 -24.56
C ALA A 123 5.95 -10.30 -24.67
N GLU A 124 5.50 -9.13 -25.09
CA GLU A 124 6.32 -7.93 -25.22
C GLU A 124 6.76 -7.43 -23.84
N LEU A 125 5.83 -7.46 -22.88
CA LEU A 125 6.13 -7.11 -21.49
C LEU A 125 7.12 -8.08 -20.83
N GLU A 126 6.99 -9.40 -21.08
CA GLU A 126 7.97 -10.40 -20.61
C GLU A 126 9.38 -10.15 -21.18
N ILE A 127 9.48 -9.76 -22.46
CA ILE A 127 10.76 -9.42 -23.11
C ILE A 127 11.39 -8.21 -22.42
N LEU A 128 10.65 -7.11 -22.30
CA LEU A 128 11.13 -5.87 -21.68
C LEU A 128 11.57 -6.09 -20.23
N LEU A 129 10.78 -6.83 -19.45
CA LEU A 129 11.11 -7.14 -18.06
C LEU A 129 12.32 -8.07 -17.94
N THR A 130 12.47 -9.01 -18.87
CA THR A 130 13.63 -9.92 -18.93
C THR A 130 14.92 -9.15 -19.24
N GLU A 131 14.88 -8.23 -20.20
CA GLU A 131 16.01 -7.36 -20.54
C GLU A 131 16.39 -6.48 -19.35
N GLN A 132 15.41 -5.82 -18.72
CA GLN A 132 15.64 -4.96 -17.55
C GLN A 132 16.16 -5.73 -16.33
N ALA A 133 15.71 -6.97 -16.13
CA ALA A 133 16.12 -7.81 -14.99
C ALA A 133 17.47 -8.52 -15.20
N GLY A 134 17.94 -8.64 -16.44
CA GLY A 134 19.12 -9.43 -16.82
C GLY A 134 18.94 -10.95 -16.63
N ARG A 135 17.69 -11.42 -16.47
CA ARG A 135 17.33 -12.83 -16.31
C ARG A 135 15.90 -13.06 -16.77
N LYS A 136 15.54 -14.31 -17.06
CA LYS A 136 14.20 -14.67 -17.54
C LYS A 136 13.13 -14.28 -16.52
N VAL A 137 12.19 -13.46 -16.96
CA VAL A 137 10.97 -13.09 -16.23
C VAL A 137 9.77 -13.70 -16.96
N THR A 138 8.84 -14.28 -16.20
CA THR A 138 7.61 -14.87 -16.77
C THR A 138 6.38 -14.30 -16.09
N ILE A 139 5.38 -13.94 -16.89
CA ILE A 139 4.06 -13.54 -16.43
C ILE A 139 3.16 -14.78 -16.49
N GLN A 140 2.46 -15.07 -15.40
CA GLN A 140 1.60 -16.24 -15.27
C GLN A 140 0.16 -15.80 -15.04
N GLU A 141 -0.71 -16.27 -15.91
CA GLU A 141 -2.15 -16.06 -15.88
C GLU A 141 -2.80 -17.39 -15.53
N ASN A 142 -3.90 -17.39 -14.78
CA ASN A 142 -4.68 -18.60 -14.44
C ASN A 142 -3.88 -19.70 -13.71
N VAL A 143 -3.12 -19.31 -12.68
CA VAL A 143 -2.33 -20.24 -11.86
C VAL A 143 -3.20 -21.14 -10.96
N LYS A 144 -2.74 -22.38 -10.74
CA LYS A 144 -3.35 -23.36 -9.83
C LYS A 144 -2.41 -23.72 -8.68
N GLY A 145 -2.87 -24.56 -7.75
CA GLY A 145 -2.08 -25.00 -6.60
C GLY A 145 -1.77 -23.86 -5.63
N ASP A 146 -0.57 -23.84 -5.06
CA ASP A 146 -0.20 -22.85 -4.04
C ASP A 146 -0.14 -21.41 -4.60
N LYS A 147 0.31 -21.23 -5.86
CA LYS A 147 0.24 -19.93 -6.55
C LYS A 147 -1.20 -19.44 -6.68
N GLY A 148 -2.13 -20.34 -6.96
CA GLY A 148 -3.57 -20.04 -7.02
C GLY A 148 -4.14 -19.57 -5.68
N LYS A 149 -3.72 -20.18 -4.57
CA LYS A 149 -4.13 -19.74 -3.21
C LYS A 149 -3.65 -18.32 -2.93
N TYR A 150 -2.41 -18.01 -3.30
CA TYR A 150 -1.89 -16.65 -3.11
C TYR A 150 -2.59 -15.63 -4.02
N LEU A 151 -2.91 -15.99 -5.27
CA LEU A 151 -3.68 -15.13 -6.16
C LEU A 151 -5.07 -14.82 -5.57
N GLN A 152 -5.74 -15.83 -5.01
CA GLN A 152 -7.02 -15.65 -4.33
C GLN A 152 -6.90 -14.72 -3.11
N LEU A 153 -5.82 -14.84 -2.33
CA LEU A 153 -5.55 -13.95 -1.21
C LEU A 153 -5.33 -12.50 -1.69
N ALA A 154 -4.58 -12.30 -2.78
CA ALA A 154 -4.39 -10.97 -3.38
C ALA A 154 -5.73 -10.37 -3.83
N GLN A 155 -6.62 -11.16 -4.44
CA GLN A 155 -7.97 -10.73 -4.83
C GLN A 155 -8.84 -10.30 -3.65
N VAL A 156 -8.81 -11.07 -2.56
CA VAL A 156 -9.54 -10.72 -1.32
C VAL A 156 -9.00 -9.40 -0.76
N ASN A 157 -7.68 -9.25 -0.69
CA ASN A 157 -7.03 -8.04 -0.19
C ASN A 157 -7.34 -6.82 -1.07
N ALA A 158 -7.31 -6.96 -2.40
CA ALA A 158 -7.66 -5.90 -3.34
C ALA A 158 -9.10 -5.40 -3.12
N LYS A 159 -10.06 -6.32 -2.98
CA LYS A 159 -11.46 -5.99 -2.70
C LYS A 159 -11.64 -5.31 -1.34
N ALA A 160 -10.96 -5.81 -0.30
CA ALA A 160 -11.03 -5.22 1.04
C ALA A 160 -10.45 -3.79 1.06
N ALA A 161 -9.28 -3.58 0.45
CA ALA A 161 -8.66 -2.27 0.34
C ALA A 161 -9.52 -1.29 -0.48
N LEU A 162 -10.10 -1.73 -1.59
CA LEU A 162 -11.03 -0.93 -2.38
C LEU A 162 -12.26 -0.53 -1.58
N ALA A 163 -12.85 -1.45 -0.82
CA ALA A 163 -14.02 -1.16 0.02
C ALA A 163 -13.73 -0.10 1.09
N ILE A 164 -12.53 -0.14 1.69
CA ILE A 164 -12.08 0.90 2.64
C ILE A 164 -11.96 2.24 1.93
N GLN A 165 -11.32 2.27 0.75
CA GLN A 165 -11.11 3.50 -0.02
C GLN A 165 -12.44 4.13 -0.49
N LEU A 166 -13.39 3.31 -0.96
CA LEU A 166 -14.73 3.76 -1.34
C LEU A 166 -15.47 4.41 -0.17
N LYS A 167 -15.43 3.79 1.02
CA LYS A 167 -16.03 4.36 2.23
C LYS A 167 -15.39 5.69 2.62
N GLN A 168 -14.06 5.80 2.49
CA GLN A 168 -13.36 7.05 2.77
C GLN A 168 -13.75 8.15 1.78
N SER A 169 -13.84 7.82 0.48
CA SER A 169 -14.25 8.75 -0.57
C SER A 169 -15.69 9.25 -0.38
N SER A 170 -16.65 8.35 -0.15
CA SER A 170 -18.05 8.71 0.16
C SER A 170 -18.14 9.66 1.34
N ARG A 171 -17.46 9.33 2.44
CA ARG A 171 -17.44 10.17 3.64
C ARG A 171 -16.80 11.54 3.41
N MET A 172 -15.81 11.64 2.52
CA MET A 172 -15.23 12.93 2.16
C MET A 172 -16.23 13.78 1.37
N SER A 173 -16.90 13.17 0.38
CA SER A 173 -17.94 13.82 -0.42
C SER A 173 -19.07 14.37 0.47
N GLU A 174 -19.57 13.56 1.41
CA GLU A 174 -20.60 13.98 2.39
C GLU A 174 -20.15 15.18 3.24
N ARG A 175 -18.88 15.20 3.68
CA ARG A 175 -18.33 16.33 4.44
C ARG A 175 -18.20 17.60 3.62
N TYR A 176 -17.78 17.48 2.36
CA TYR A 176 -17.71 18.60 1.43
C TYR A 176 -19.10 19.16 1.15
N GLN A 177 -20.10 18.30 0.94
CA GLN A 177 -21.47 18.72 0.73
C GLN A 177 -22.03 19.46 1.96
N ALA A 178 -21.86 18.92 3.17
CA ALA A 178 -22.31 19.59 4.39
C ALA A 178 -21.63 20.94 4.60
N LEU A 179 -20.35 21.08 4.22
CA LEU A 179 -19.64 22.35 4.28
C LEU A 179 -20.13 23.35 3.24
N CYS A 180 -20.40 22.91 2.01
CA CYS A 180 -21.02 23.72 0.96
C CYS A 180 -22.38 24.26 1.43
N GLU A 181 -23.23 23.39 2.00
CA GLU A 181 -24.54 23.76 2.54
C GLU A 181 -24.41 24.79 3.67
N LEU A 182 -23.47 24.59 4.60
CA LEU A 182 -23.21 25.52 5.70
C LEU A 182 -22.74 26.91 5.21
N LEU A 183 -21.88 26.94 4.19
CA LEU A 183 -21.32 28.17 3.64
C LEU A 183 -22.21 28.83 2.58
N GLY A 184 -23.31 28.19 2.18
CA GLY A 184 -24.17 28.67 1.09
C GLY A 184 -23.47 28.64 -0.28
N MET A 185 -22.51 27.74 -0.47
CA MET A 185 -21.75 27.57 -1.71
C MET A 185 -22.27 26.37 -2.50
N SER A 186 -22.21 26.43 -3.83
CA SER A 186 -22.57 25.30 -4.68
C SER A 186 -21.51 24.20 -4.68
N GLU A 187 -20.23 24.58 -4.64
CA GLU A 187 -19.11 23.65 -4.74
C GLU A 187 -17.83 24.24 -4.15
N ILE A 188 -17.04 23.41 -3.44
CA ILE A 188 -15.68 23.73 -3.01
C ILE A 188 -14.71 22.88 -3.84
N LYS A 189 -14.02 23.50 -4.80
CA LYS A 189 -13.06 22.81 -5.69
C LYS A 189 -11.69 22.63 -5.04
N ARG A 190 -11.29 23.60 -4.24
CA ARG A 190 -9.99 23.67 -3.56
C ARG A 190 -10.17 24.40 -2.24
N MET A 191 -9.52 23.90 -1.21
CA MET A 191 -9.49 24.49 0.12
C MET A 191 -8.03 24.61 0.55
N GLU A 192 -7.61 25.83 0.90
CA GLU A 192 -6.29 26.11 1.42
C GLU A 192 -6.43 26.51 2.88
N CYS A 193 -5.79 25.77 3.77
CA CYS A 193 -5.83 26.02 5.20
C CYS A 193 -4.45 26.51 5.65
N PHE A 194 -4.42 27.69 6.24
CA PHE A 194 -3.20 28.31 6.77
C PHE A 194 -3.13 28.11 8.28
N ASP A 195 -1.98 27.66 8.75
CA ASP A 195 -1.63 27.55 10.17
C ASP A 195 -0.41 28.42 10.46
N ILE A 196 -0.51 29.32 11.43
CA ILE A 196 0.57 30.22 11.85
C ILE A 196 1.22 29.64 13.10
N SER A 197 2.49 29.28 13.00
CA SER A 197 3.26 28.72 14.11
C SER A 197 4.33 29.70 14.57
N HIS A 198 4.36 29.96 15.89
CA HIS A 198 5.42 30.72 16.55
C HIS A 198 6.35 29.77 17.29
N THR A 199 7.62 29.75 16.90
CA THR A 199 8.68 29.24 17.77
C THR A 199 9.10 30.38 18.70
N MET A 200 9.17 30.12 20.01
CA MET A 200 9.54 31.09 21.06
C MET A 200 11.01 31.57 20.94
N GLY A 201 11.40 32.13 19.80
CA GLY A 201 12.70 32.79 19.73
C GLY A 201 13.31 33.09 18.37
N ASN A 202 12.80 32.72 17.19
CA ASN A 202 13.42 33.29 15.98
C ASN A 202 12.68 33.31 14.64
N GLN A 203 11.66 32.50 14.34
CA GLN A 203 11.00 32.58 13.02
C GLN A 203 9.51 32.20 13.12
N THR A 204 8.64 33.11 12.67
CA THR A 204 7.23 32.79 12.43
C THR A 204 7.13 32.07 11.10
N VAL A 205 6.43 30.94 11.07
CA VAL A 205 6.26 30.13 9.86
C VAL A 205 4.78 29.92 9.63
N ALA A 206 4.33 30.21 8.41
CA ALA A 206 2.99 29.87 7.96
C ALA A 206 3.03 28.56 7.15
N SER A 207 2.24 27.57 7.56
CA SER A 207 2.07 26.32 6.80
C SER A 207 0.74 26.38 6.05
N CYS A 208 0.77 26.16 4.73
CA CYS A 208 -0.41 26.00 3.91
C CYS A 208 -0.59 24.53 3.54
N VAL A 209 -1.70 23.95 4.00
CA VAL A 209 -2.14 22.62 3.59
C VAL A 209 -3.30 22.75 2.62
N VAL A 210 -3.29 21.93 1.58
CA VAL A 210 -4.23 22.02 0.47
C VAL A 210 -5.09 20.78 0.41
N PHE A 211 -6.39 20.97 0.19
CA PHE A 211 -7.34 19.91 -0.08
C PHE A 211 -8.06 20.16 -1.41
N ASN A 212 -8.32 19.09 -2.14
CA ASN A 212 -9.23 19.06 -3.28
C ASN A 212 -10.37 18.05 -2.98
N GLN A 213 -11.24 17.79 -3.96
CA GLN A 213 -12.36 16.84 -3.81
C GLN A 213 -11.93 15.40 -3.50
N GLU A 214 -10.69 15.02 -3.84
CA GLU A 214 -10.10 13.71 -3.53
C GLU A 214 -9.48 13.67 -2.11
N GLY A 215 -9.42 14.82 -1.41
CA GLY A 215 -8.85 14.98 -0.07
C GLY A 215 -7.53 15.77 -0.06
N PRO A 216 -6.59 15.47 0.86
CA PRO A 216 -5.36 16.25 1.00
C PRO A 216 -4.44 16.15 -0.22
N LEU A 217 -4.08 17.29 -0.81
CA LEU A 217 -3.20 17.41 -1.97
C LEU A 217 -1.77 17.77 -1.52
N LYS A 218 -1.01 16.75 -1.11
CA LYS A 218 0.33 16.93 -0.49
C LYS A 218 1.37 17.60 -1.40
N SER A 219 1.27 17.44 -2.73
CA SER A 219 2.17 18.09 -3.70
C SER A 219 2.11 19.63 -3.61
N ASP A 220 1.00 20.15 -3.14
CA ASP A 220 0.70 21.58 -3.11
C ASP A 220 0.91 22.18 -1.73
N TYR A 221 1.42 21.40 -0.76
CA TYR A 221 1.73 21.92 0.55
C TYR A 221 2.88 22.92 0.43
N ARG A 222 2.77 24.05 1.14
CA ARG A 222 3.79 25.11 1.15
C ARG A 222 4.07 25.55 2.57
N ARG A 223 5.29 26.02 2.79
CA ARG A 223 5.69 26.72 4.01
C ARG A 223 6.23 28.07 3.61
N PHE A 224 5.79 29.11 4.30
CA PHE A 224 6.21 30.48 4.08
C PHE A 224 6.92 30.96 5.34
N ASN A 225 8.16 31.40 5.17
CA ASN A 225 8.85 32.12 6.23
C ASN A 225 8.24 33.52 6.31
N ILE A 226 7.86 33.92 7.52
CA ILE A 226 7.25 35.21 7.80
C ILE A 226 8.31 36.07 8.47
N GLU A 227 8.62 37.21 7.84
CA GLU A 227 9.73 38.08 8.21
C GLU A 227 9.26 39.52 8.32
N GLY A 228 9.88 40.30 9.22
CA GLY A 228 9.60 41.73 9.37
C GLY A 228 8.30 42.07 10.09
N ILE A 229 7.67 41.10 10.77
CA ILE A 229 6.48 41.31 11.59
C ILE A 229 6.81 41.48 13.07
N THR A 230 5.93 42.15 13.80
CA THR A 230 5.99 42.22 15.26
C THR A 230 5.77 40.82 15.84
N GLY A 231 6.56 40.42 16.84
CA GLY A 231 6.40 39.11 17.48
C GLY A 231 4.99 38.95 18.08
N GLY A 232 4.30 37.86 17.73
CA GLY A 232 2.92 37.58 18.17
C GLY A 232 1.82 38.29 17.37
N ASP A 233 2.15 38.90 16.23
CA ASP A 233 1.16 39.48 15.31
C ASP A 233 0.73 38.46 14.24
N ASP A 234 -0.24 37.64 14.61
CA ASP A 234 -0.79 36.58 13.76
C ASP A 234 -1.51 37.14 12.52
N TYR A 235 -2.08 38.36 12.62
CA TYR A 235 -2.77 39.01 11.51
C TYR A 235 -1.79 39.43 10.43
N ALA A 236 -0.68 40.07 10.81
CA ALA A 236 0.39 40.43 9.89
C ALA A 236 1.02 39.16 9.26
N ALA A 237 1.20 38.11 10.06
CA ALA A 237 1.69 36.83 9.56
C ALA A 237 0.76 36.20 8.51
N MET A 238 -0.55 36.23 8.76
CA MET A 238 -1.56 35.69 7.84
C MET A 238 -1.66 36.51 6.56
N GLU A 239 -1.62 37.84 6.65
CA GLU A 239 -1.63 38.71 5.47
C GLU A 239 -0.42 38.44 4.56
N GLN A 240 0.78 38.33 5.14
CA GLN A 240 2.00 38.02 4.39
C GLN A 240 1.94 36.61 3.78
N ALA A 241 1.43 35.62 4.50
CA ALA A 241 1.24 34.26 4.00
C ALA A 241 0.29 34.23 2.78
N LEU A 242 -0.83 34.95 2.85
CA LEU A 242 -1.80 35.05 1.75
C LEU A 242 -1.21 35.73 0.52
N LYS A 243 -0.49 36.85 0.70
CA LYS A 243 0.20 37.56 -0.38
C LYS A 243 1.23 36.67 -1.09
N ASN A 244 2.04 35.96 -0.30
CA ASN A 244 3.05 35.05 -0.83
C ASN A 244 2.41 33.87 -1.58
N ALA A 245 1.32 33.31 -1.05
CA ALA A 245 0.60 32.23 -1.72
C ALA A 245 0.02 32.67 -3.08
N MET A 246 -0.61 33.84 -3.13
CA MET A 246 -1.21 34.38 -4.36
C MET A 246 -0.18 34.72 -5.45
N THR A 247 1.08 34.97 -5.09
CA THR A 247 2.14 35.29 -6.06
C THR A 247 2.71 34.04 -6.74
N VAL A 248 2.39 32.85 -6.23
CA VAL A 248 2.94 31.55 -6.67
C VAL A 248 1.91 30.71 -7.44
N ILE A 249 0.64 31.11 -7.47
CA ILE A 249 -0.45 30.52 -8.25
C ILE A 249 -0.48 31.13 -9.64
#